data_AF-A0A7S8IZS7-F1
#
_entry.id   AF-A0A7S8IZS7-F1
#
_cell.length_a   1.000
_cell.length_b   1.000
_cell.length_c   1.000
_cell.angle_alpha   90.00
_cell.angle_beta   90.00
_cell.angle_gamma   90.00
#
_symmetry.space_group_name_H-M   'P 1'
#
loop_
_entity.id
_entity.type
_entity.pdbx_description
1 polymer ?
#
loop_
_entity_poly.entity_id
_entity_poly.type
_entity_poly.pdbx_seq_one_letter_code
_entity_poly.pdbx_strand_id
1 'polypeptide(L)'
;MVIRKSVAGEFDAFKESSHDQQIKNRELPVVRSRRSPQSGGILCKRVSRQPSWSRDEGASDYPGGKAGDELTVEFTVLGQSFVGLNGGPQVKPNEAVSFQIFTDDQEETDCYWNAIVGNGGAENDCSWCQDRWGYSWQIAPRALLAAMNHPDKAAAKRAMDAMMTMKKIDIAAIEAAVARKS
;
A
#
# COMPACT_ATOMS: atom_id res chain seq x y z
N MET A 1 -16.68 -4.50 -2.74
CA MET A 1 -16.24 -3.20 -2.20
C MET A 1 -15.81 -2.32 -3.36
N VAL A 2 -16.30 -1.07 -3.40
CA VAL A 2 -16.01 -0.13 -4.51
C VAL A 2 -14.98 0.89 -4.02
N ILE A 3 -13.85 0.97 -4.72
CA ILE A 3 -12.73 1.89 -4.46
C ILE A 3 -12.79 2.98 -5.54
N ARG A 4 -12.14 4.14 -5.41
CA ARG A 4 -12.07 5.11 -6.52
C ARG A 4 -11.03 4.66 -7.55
N LYS A 5 -11.30 4.82 -8.85
CA LYS A 5 -10.39 4.39 -9.93
C LYS A 5 -8.97 4.93 -9.81
N SER A 6 -8.79 6.18 -9.37
CA SER A 6 -7.46 6.78 -9.25
C SER A 6 -6.52 5.91 -8.41
N VAL A 7 -7.07 5.19 -7.43
CA VAL A 7 -6.41 4.19 -6.60
C VAL A 7 -5.92 2.97 -7.38
N ALA A 8 -6.67 2.52 -8.39
CA ALA A 8 -6.35 1.37 -9.24
C ALA A 8 -5.11 1.61 -10.13
N GLY A 9 -4.91 2.85 -10.60
CA GLY A 9 -3.82 3.22 -11.49
C GLY A 9 -2.42 3.19 -10.85
N GLU A 10 -2.32 3.27 -9.52
CA GLU A 10 -1.00 3.24 -8.83
C GLU A 10 -0.68 1.90 -8.21
N PHE A 11 -1.63 0.96 -8.15
CA PHE A 11 -1.27 -0.45 -8.00
C PHE A 11 -0.45 -0.97 -9.19
N ASP A 12 -0.62 -0.36 -10.37
CA ASP A 12 0.30 -0.52 -11.49
C ASP A 12 1.65 0.21 -11.22
N ALA A 13 1.69 1.31 -10.45
CA ALA A 13 2.93 2.00 -10.05
C ALA A 13 3.74 1.26 -8.96
N PHE A 14 3.12 0.37 -8.18
CA PHE A 14 3.83 -0.63 -7.36
C PHE A 14 4.71 -1.58 -8.20
N LYS A 15 4.50 -1.66 -9.53
CA LYS A 15 5.43 -2.37 -10.44
C LYS A 15 6.60 -1.53 -10.91
N GLU A 16 6.51 -0.20 -10.89
CA GLU A 16 7.39 0.67 -11.69
C GLU A 16 8.35 1.53 -10.84
N SER A 17 8.15 1.59 -9.52
CA SER A 17 8.90 2.49 -8.63
C SER A 17 10.39 2.15 -8.42
N SER A 18 10.90 1.03 -8.93
CA SER A 18 12.29 0.61 -8.65
C SER A 18 13.25 0.62 -9.86
N HIS A 19 12.79 0.93 -11.08
CA HIS A 19 13.69 0.90 -12.26
C HIS A 19 13.61 2.11 -13.20
N ASP A 20 12.49 2.86 -13.27
CA ASP A 20 12.24 3.74 -14.42
C ASP A 20 12.28 5.26 -14.15
N GLN A 21 12.50 5.71 -12.91
CA GLN A 21 12.63 7.15 -12.64
C GLN A 21 13.98 7.77 -13.05
N GLN A 22 14.97 6.97 -13.46
CA GLN A 22 16.26 7.52 -13.94
C GLN A 22 16.41 7.60 -15.47
N ILE A 23 15.43 7.13 -16.27
CA ILE A 23 15.62 7.00 -17.73
C ILE A 23 14.83 8.04 -18.56
N LYS A 24 13.96 8.87 -17.96
CA LYS A 24 13.12 9.81 -18.74
C LYS A 24 13.71 11.18 -19.08
N ASN A 25 14.95 11.50 -18.67
CA ASN A 25 15.62 12.76 -19.05
C ASN A 25 17.05 12.53 -19.55
N ARG A 26 17.19 12.14 -20.82
CA ARG A 26 18.32 12.54 -21.71
C ARG A 26 18.17 11.90 -23.09
N GLU A 27 18.02 12.75 -24.11
CA GLU A 27 18.19 12.37 -25.51
C GLU A 27 19.70 12.26 -25.87
N LEU A 28 20.04 11.18 -26.59
CA LEU A 28 21.21 10.92 -27.48
C LEU A 28 22.60 10.58 -26.88
N PRO A 29 23.50 9.85 -27.60
CA PRO A 29 23.32 8.78 -28.58
C PRO A 29 24.05 7.46 -28.20
N VAL A 30 23.85 6.43 -29.02
CA VAL A 30 24.33 5.04 -28.92
C VAL A 30 25.84 4.89 -28.62
N VAL A 31 26.19 4.28 -27.48
CA VAL A 31 27.46 3.59 -27.25
C VAL A 31 27.22 2.28 -26.48
N ARG A 32 27.70 1.17 -27.04
CA ARG A 32 27.67 -0.17 -26.43
C ARG A 32 28.67 -0.30 -25.28
N SER A 33 28.33 -1.17 -24.33
CA SER A 33 29.20 -1.88 -23.37
C SER A 33 29.46 -1.18 -22.01
N ARG A 34 28.88 -1.73 -20.94
CA ARG A 34 29.47 -2.69 -19.97
C ARG A 34 28.45 -2.90 -18.85
N ARG A 35 28.25 -4.15 -18.42
CA ARG A 35 27.43 -4.49 -17.25
C ARG A 35 28.11 -3.90 -16.00
N SER A 36 27.35 -3.16 -15.20
CA SER A 36 27.69 -2.80 -13.82
C SER A 36 26.56 -3.33 -12.91
N PRO A 37 26.86 -4.07 -11.83
CA PRO A 37 25.86 -4.55 -10.89
C PRO A 37 25.78 -3.59 -9.70
N GLN A 38 24.82 -2.66 -9.68
CA GLN A 38 24.48 -1.88 -8.48
C GLN A 38 23.21 -1.02 -8.69
N SER A 39 22.04 -1.63 -8.43
CA SER A 39 20.82 -0.93 -7.99
C SER A 39 19.77 -1.99 -7.62
N GLY A 40 19.89 -2.53 -6.41
CA GLY A 40 18.91 -3.45 -5.84
C GLY A 40 17.62 -2.71 -5.48
N GLY A 41 16.72 -2.54 -6.45
CA GLY A 41 15.34 -2.15 -6.20
C GLY A 41 14.57 -3.34 -5.61
N ILE A 42 14.11 -3.21 -4.37
CA ILE A 42 13.34 -4.24 -3.65
C ILE A 42 11.91 -4.25 -4.20
N LEU A 43 11.53 -5.34 -4.88
CA LEU A 43 10.20 -5.53 -5.44
C LEU A 43 9.25 -6.02 -4.35
N CYS A 44 8.29 -5.19 -3.96
CA CYS A 44 7.13 -5.59 -3.16
C CYS A 44 6.44 -6.81 -3.79
N LYS A 45 5.84 -7.74 -3.01
CA LYS A 45 5.10 -8.89 -3.58
C LYS A 45 4.12 -8.35 -4.63
N ARG A 46 4.36 -8.75 -5.88
CA ARG A 46 3.85 -8.05 -7.06
C ARG A 46 2.33 -8.02 -7.07
N VAL A 47 1.76 -6.83 -7.17
CA VAL A 47 0.36 -6.69 -7.62
C VAL A 47 0.33 -7.11 -9.10
N SER A 48 -0.19 -8.31 -9.35
CA SER A 48 -0.22 -8.88 -10.69
C SER A 48 -1.33 -8.26 -11.51
N ARG A 49 -1.01 -7.88 -12.75
CA ARG A 49 -1.99 -7.43 -13.74
C ARG A 49 -2.63 -8.67 -14.37
N GLN A 50 -3.94 -8.85 -14.22
CA GLN A 50 -4.66 -9.89 -14.96
C GLN A 50 -4.88 -9.42 -16.42
N PRO A 51 -5.09 -10.31 -17.41
CA PRO A 51 -5.17 -9.92 -18.82
C PRO A 51 -6.50 -9.25 -19.22
N SER A 52 -7.54 -9.30 -18.40
CA SER A 52 -8.88 -8.80 -18.71
C SER A 52 -9.31 -7.71 -17.73
N TRP A 53 -8.81 -6.49 -17.92
CA TRP A 53 -9.34 -5.32 -17.21
C TRP A 53 -10.54 -4.82 -18.01
N SER A 54 -11.76 -5.05 -17.53
CA SER A 54 -12.95 -4.34 -17.99
C SER A 54 -12.87 -2.91 -17.47
N ARG A 55 -12.91 -1.99 -18.41
CA ARG A 55 -13.16 -0.58 -18.18
C ARG A 55 -14.47 -0.27 -18.84
N ASP A 56 -15.44 0.18 -18.05
CA ASP A 56 -16.74 0.56 -18.57
C ASP A 56 -16.85 2.07 -18.58
N GLU A 57 -17.31 2.60 -19.71
CA GLU A 57 -17.60 4.02 -19.89
C GLU A 57 -19.03 4.32 -19.44
N GLY A 58 -19.26 5.54 -18.96
CA GLY A 58 -20.60 6.03 -18.64
C GLY A 58 -21.47 6.09 -19.89
N ALA A 59 -22.63 5.43 -19.86
CA ALA A 59 -23.60 5.49 -20.96
C ALA A 59 -24.35 6.83 -21.05
N SER A 60 -24.28 7.66 -20.00
CA SER A 60 -24.87 8.99 -19.89
C SER A 60 -24.01 9.87 -18.98
N ASP A 61 -24.31 11.16 -18.90
CA ASP A 61 -23.73 12.03 -17.87
C ASP A 61 -24.11 11.52 -16.45
N TYR A 62 -23.20 11.71 -15.49
CA TYR A 62 -23.34 11.24 -14.11
C TYR A 62 -22.68 12.22 -13.11
N PRO A 63 -22.94 12.12 -11.79
CA PRO A 63 -22.41 13.08 -10.81
C PRO A 63 -20.88 13.23 -10.75
N GLY A 64 -20.15 12.29 -11.35
CA GLY A 64 -18.69 12.25 -11.38
C GLY A 64 -18.04 12.38 -12.76
N GLY A 65 -18.80 12.62 -13.83
CA GLY A 65 -18.29 12.65 -15.21
C GLY A 65 -19.38 12.72 -16.27
N LYS A 66 -18.99 12.60 -17.54
CA LYS A 66 -19.87 12.69 -18.71
C LYS A 66 -20.02 11.34 -19.41
N ALA A 67 -20.99 11.24 -20.31
CA ALA A 67 -21.07 10.09 -21.22
C ALA A 67 -19.74 9.88 -21.95
N GLY A 68 -19.26 8.63 -22.01
CA GLY A 68 -17.95 8.27 -22.58
C GLY A 68 -16.76 8.44 -21.63
N ASP A 69 -16.94 9.08 -20.46
CA ASP A 69 -15.92 9.05 -19.41
C ASP A 69 -15.87 7.67 -18.74
N GLU A 70 -14.69 7.25 -18.32
CA GLU A 70 -14.52 5.97 -17.64
C GLU A 70 -15.22 5.98 -16.28
N LEU A 71 -16.19 5.08 -16.10
CA LEU A 71 -17.05 4.97 -14.93
C LEU A 71 -16.48 3.96 -13.94
N THR A 72 -16.22 2.74 -14.40
CA THR A 72 -15.72 1.63 -13.57
C THR A 72 -14.42 1.03 -14.08
N VAL A 73 -13.61 0.53 -13.14
CA VAL A 73 -12.35 -0.20 -13.42
C VAL A 73 -12.27 -1.41 -12.52
N GLU A 74 -12.21 -2.61 -13.08
CA GLU A 74 -11.91 -3.79 -12.28
C GLU A 74 -10.41 -3.90 -12.04
N PHE A 75 -9.98 -4.16 -10.80
CA PHE A 75 -8.57 -4.31 -10.45
C PHE A 75 -8.34 -5.36 -9.37
N THR A 76 -7.09 -5.77 -9.18
CA THR A 76 -6.73 -6.74 -8.14
C THR A 76 -5.64 -6.16 -7.25
N VAL A 77 -5.79 -6.27 -5.93
CA VAL A 77 -4.77 -5.91 -4.93
C VAL A 77 -4.50 -7.15 -4.09
N LEU A 78 -3.23 -7.59 -4.06
CA LEU A 78 -2.80 -8.76 -3.27
C LEU A 78 -3.70 -10.00 -3.44
N GLY A 79 -4.16 -10.24 -4.67
CA GLY A 79 -5.04 -11.38 -5.03
C GLY A 79 -6.54 -11.16 -4.79
N GLN A 80 -6.96 -10.00 -4.29
CA GLN A 80 -8.37 -9.65 -4.09
C GLN A 80 -8.87 -8.71 -5.19
N SER A 81 -10.00 -9.03 -5.80
CA SER A 81 -10.62 -8.22 -6.86
C SER A 81 -11.46 -7.08 -6.30
N PHE A 82 -11.35 -5.92 -6.93
CA PHE A 82 -12.03 -4.68 -6.57
C PHE A 82 -12.56 -3.96 -7.81
N VAL A 83 -13.54 -3.09 -7.61
CA VAL A 83 -14.03 -2.18 -8.65
C VAL A 83 -13.73 -0.75 -8.23
N GLY A 84 -13.00 -0.04 -9.07
CA GLY A 84 -12.82 1.40 -9.09
C GLY A 84 -14.08 2.08 -9.61
N LEU A 85 -14.70 3.04 -8.93
CA LEU A 85 -15.83 3.83 -9.43
C LEU A 85 -15.50 5.33 -9.37
N ASN A 86 -15.67 6.02 -10.48
CA ASN A 86 -15.59 7.48 -10.54
C ASN A 86 -16.93 8.12 -10.13
N GLY A 87 -17.30 8.03 -8.85
CA GLY A 87 -18.59 8.54 -8.35
C GLY A 87 -18.66 10.06 -8.08
N GLY A 88 -17.58 10.81 -8.32
CA GLY A 88 -17.46 12.21 -7.92
C GLY A 88 -17.06 12.41 -6.46
N PRO A 89 -16.93 13.67 -5.98
CA PRO A 89 -16.31 14.00 -4.69
C PRO A 89 -17.23 13.83 -3.47
N GLN A 90 -18.51 13.51 -3.69
CA GLN A 90 -19.57 13.56 -2.67
C GLN A 90 -19.36 12.58 -1.50
N VAL A 91 -18.82 11.39 -1.78
CA VAL A 91 -18.58 10.35 -0.77
C VAL A 91 -17.08 10.21 -0.53
N LYS A 92 -16.63 10.46 0.69
CA LYS A 92 -15.22 10.32 1.08
C LYS A 92 -15.01 8.99 1.81
N PRO A 93 -13.91 8.28 1.53
CA PRO A 93 -13.49 7.16 2.38
C PRO A 93 -13.22 7.64 3.81
N ASN A 94 -13.37 6.73 4.76
CA ASN A 94 -13.01 6.92 6.16
C ASN A 94 -12.45 5.61 6.71
N GLU A 95 -12.01 5.65 7.97
CA GLU A 95 -11.33 4.56 8.66
C GLU A 95 -12.24 3.36 8.95
N ALA A 96 -13.57 3.47 8.75
CA ALA A 96 -14.51 2.36 8.95
C ALA A 96 -14.27 1.20 7.98
N VAL A 97 -13.61 1.46 6.85
CA VAL A 97 -13.15 0.43 5.92
C VAL A 97 -11.66 0.64 5.66
N SER A 98 -10.86 -0.39 5.96
CA SER A 98 -9.41 -0.38 5.74
C SER A 98 -8.92 -1.69 5.14
N PHE A 99 -7.78 -1.62 4.46
CA PHE A 99 -7.08 -2.80 3.96
C PHE A 99 -5.97 -3.18 4.92
N GLN A 100 -6.05 -4.37 5.50
CA GLN A 100 -4.99 -4.90 6.33
C GLN A 100 -4.07 -5.80 5.50
N ILE A 101 -2.78 -5.46 5.49
CA ILE A 101 -1.72 -6.24 4.86
C ILE A 101 -0.89 -6.85 5.97
N PHE A 102 -0.77 -8.19 5.98
CA PHE A 102 0.15 -8.89 6.86
C PHE A 102 1.53 -8.97 6.22
N THR A 103 2.53 -8.52 6.96
CA THR A 103 3.94 -8.57 6.54
C THR A 103 4.72 -9.56 7.39
N ASP A 104 5.69 -10.21 6.74
CA ASP A 104 6.47 -11.29 7.37
C ASP A 104 7.75 -10.74 8.03
N ASP A 105 8.34 -9.67 7.49
CA ASP A 105 9.57 -9.04 7.97
C ASP A 105 9.54 -7.50 7.89
N GLN A 106 10.62 -6.85 8.35
CA GLN A 106 10.69 -5.39 8.42
C GLN A 106 10.84 -4.80 7.01
N GLU A 107 11.54 -5.48 6.12
CA GLU A 107 11.74 -5.07 4.73
C GLU A 107 10.40 -4.98 4.00
N GLU A 108 9.53 -5.98 4.15
CA GLU A 108 8.18 -6.00 3.57
C GLU A 108 7.30 -4.91 4.21
N THR A 109 7.39 -4.74 5.53
CA THR A 109 6.68 -3.68 6.28
C THR A 109 7.04 -2.29 5.75
N ASP A 110 8.34 -2.04 5.60
CA ASP A 110 8.86 -0.78 5.09
C ASP A 110 8.48 -0.56 3.64
N CYS A 111 8.51 -1.62 2.82
CA CYS A 111 8.16 -1.56 1.41
C CYS A 111 6.72 -1.06 1.22
N TYR A 112 5.73 -1.69 1.86
CA TYR A 112 4.33 -1.26 1.72
C TYR A 112 4.08 0.10 2.38
N TRP A 113 4.61 0.34 3.57
CA TRP A 113 4.43 1.61 4.27
C TRP A 113 4.93 2.78 3.44
N ASN A 114 6.18 2.69 2.95
CA ASN A 114 6.80 3.76 2.18
C ASN A 114 6.12 3.96 0.83
N ALA A 115 5.60 2.90 0.21
CA ALA A 115 4.88 3.03 -1.05
C ALA A 115 3.55 3.78 -0.90
N ILE A 116 2.84 3.59 0.22
CA ILE A 116 1.58 4.31 0.49
C ILE A 116 1.87 5.75 0.91
N VAL A 117 2.70 5.93 1.94
CA VAL A 117 2.97 7.24 2.54
C VAL A 117 3.80 8.11 1.60
N GLY A 118 4.84 7.55 0.97
CA GLY A 118 5.74 8.29 0.07
C GLY A 118 5.07 8.75 -1.23
N ASN A 119 3.90 8.23 -1.56
CA ASN A 119 3.16 8.56 -2.77
C ASN A 119 2.00 9.54 -2.49
N GLY A 120 2.25 10.52 -1.60
CA GLY A 120 1.26 11.52 -1.21
C GLY A 120 0.23 11.03 -0.19
N GLY A 121 0.49 9.90 0.46
CA GLY A 121 -0.28 9.42 1.60
C GLY A 121 0.08 10.13 2.90
N ALA A 122 -0.52 9.67 4.00
CA ALA A 122 -0.30 10.18 5.34
C ALA A 122 -0.08 9.04 6.34
N GLU A 123 0.83 9.27 7.29
CA GLU A 123 1.05 8.36 8.40
C GLU A 123 -0.03 8.51 9.46
N ASN A 124 -0.48 7.38 10.02
CA ASN A 124 -1.34 7.32 11.18
C ASN A 124 -0.73 6.38 12.23
N ASP A 125 -1.37 6.25 13.38
CA ASP A 125 -0.84 5.54 14.53
C ASP A 125 -1.04 4.03 14.41
N CYS A 126 -0.21 3.26 15.12
CA CYS A 126 -0.41 1.83 15.35
C CYS A 126 -0.58 1.00 14.08
N SER A 127 0.34 1.12 13.11
CA SER A 127 0.31 0.48 11.77
C SER A 127 -0.62 1.09 10.74
N TRP A 128 -1.42 2.10 11.11
CA TRP A 128 -2.34 2.73 10.16
C TRP A 128 -1.63 3.74 9.27
N CYS A 129 -2.03 3.80 8.02
CA CYS A 129 -1.70 4.89 7.11
C CYS A 129 -2.86 5.13 6.15
N GLN A 130 -2.78 6.23 5.42
CA GLN A 130 -3.78 6.60 4.43
C GLN A 130 -3.10 6.86 3.10
N ASP A 131 -3.69 6.39 1.99
CA ASP A 131 -3.19 6.75 0.66
C ASP A 131 -3.63 8.15 0.24
N ARG A 132 -3.08 8.63 -0.88
CA ARG A 132 -3.39 9.97 -1.43
C ARG A 132 -4.86 10.19 -1.81
N TRP A 133 -5.70 9.15 -1.79
CA TRP A 133 -7.14 9.26 -2.08
C TRP A 133 -8.02 9.12 -0.85
N GLY A 134 -7.41 8.96 0.32
CA GLY A 134 -8.11 8.90 1.60
C GLY A 134 -8.46 7.48 2.06
N TYR A 135 -8.07 6.42 1.36
CA TYR A 135 -8.35 5.07 1.84
C TYR A 135 -7.36 4.65 2.92
N SER A 136 -7.88 4.01 3.97
CA SER A 136 -7.10 3.58 5.12
C SER A 136 -6.46 2.21 4.89
N TRP A 137 -5.23 2.08 5.33
CA TRP A 137 -4.39 0.88 5.25
C TRP A 137 -3.85 0.54 6.64
N GLN A 138 -3.65 -0.74 6.90
CA GLN A 138 -2.97 -1.25 8.09
C GLN A 138 -1.84 -2.15 7.64
N ILE A 139 -0.59 -1.70 7.80
CA ILE A 139 0.60 -2.49 7.47
C ILE A 139 1.05 -3.20 8.75
N ALA A 140 0.46 -4.37 8.99
CA ALA A 140 0.51 -5.05 10.28
C ALA A 140 1.45 -6.27 10.24
N PRO A 141 2.64 -6.19 10.86
CA PRO A 141 3.55 -7.33 10.92
C PRO A 141 2.94 -8.50 11.69
N ARG A 142 3.17 -9.73 11.24
CA ARG A 142 2.73 -10.93 11.98
C ARG A 142 3.32 -10.99 13.39
N ALA A 143 4.54 -10.48 13.56
CA ALA A 143 5.20 -10.36 14.86
C ALA A 143 4.38 -9.48 15.83
N LEU A 144 3.79 -8.38 15.36
CA LEU A 144 2.92 -7.52 16.18
C LEU A 144 1.66 -8.26 16.62
N LEU A 145 1.00 -8.96 15.71
CA LEU A 145 -0.21 -9.74 16.02
C LEU A 145 0.07 -10.85 17.03
N ALA A 146 1.21 -11.55 16.88
CA ALA A 146 1.64 -12.56 17.81
C ALA A 146 1.96 -11.96 19.20
N ALA A 147 2.64 -10.80 19.22
CA ALA A 147 2.99 -10.10 20.45
C ALA A 147 1.74 -9.61 21.23
N MET A 148 0.75 -9.03 20.54
CA MET A 148 -0.50 -8.58 21.17
C MET A 148 -1.37 -9.75 21.67
N ASN A 149 -1.30 -10.90 21.00
CA ASN A 149 -2.04 -12.12 21.40
C ASN A 149 -1.19 -13.08 22.25
N HIS A 150 -0.09 -12.61 22.82
CA HIS A 150 0.81 -13.44 23.61
C HIS A 150 0.08 -14.04 24.83
N PRO A 151 0.32 -15.32 25.19
CA PRO A 151 -0.36 -15.98 26.31
C PRO A 151 -0.04 -15.33 27.66
N ASP A 152 1.20 -14.85 27.85
CA ASP A 152 1.54 -13.96 28.97
C ASP A 152 0.96 -12.57 28.73
N LYS A 153 -0.01 -12.18 29.58
CA LYS A 153 -0.69 -10.89 29.54
C LYS A 153 0.24 -9.71 29.85
N ALA A 154 1.28 -9.91 30.66
CA ALA A 154 2.26 -8.86 30.93
C ALA A 154 3.08 -8.57 29.66
N ALA A 155 3.49 -9.61 28.93
CA ALA A 155 4.17 -9.47 27.64
C ALA A 155 3.27 -8.81 26.58
N ALA A 156 2.02 -9.24 26.46
CA ALA A 156 1.05 -8.62 25.56
C ALA A 156 0.81 -7.13 25.88
N LYS A 157 0.75 -6.79 27.17
CA LYS A 157 0.65 -5.38 27.60
C LYS A 157 1.87 -4.57 27.16
N ARG A 158 3.10 -5.07 27.33
CA ARG A 158 4.32 -4.37 26.90
C ARG A 158 4.34 -4.16 25.38
N ALA A 159 3.89 -5.15 24.61
CA ALA A 159 3.76 -5.02 23.16
C ALA A 159 2.75 -3.94 22.78
N MET A 160 1.57 -3.93 23.42
CA MET A 160 0.55 -2.90 23.23
C MET A 160 1.08 -1.51 23.57
N ASP A 161 1.70 -1.36 24.75
CA ASP A 161 2.28 -0.09 25.20
C ASP A 161 3.34 0.43 24.21
N ALA A 162 4.18 -0.46 23.68
CA ALA A 162 5.17 -0.10 22.66
C ALA A 162 4.52 0.32 21.33
N MET A 163 3.55 -0.46 20.84
CA MET A 163 2.82 -0.16 19.60
C MET A 163 2.12 1.21 19.67
N MET A 164 1.54 1.57 20.82
CA MET A 164 0.85 2.86 21.00
C MET A 164 1.77 4.08 20.84
N THR A 165 3.10 3.89 20.84
CA THR A 165 4.07 4.96 20.59
C THR A 165 4.52 5.04 19.13
N MET A 166 4.06 4.10 18.29
CA MET A 166 4.53 3.92 16.92
C MET A 166 3.47 4.36 15.91
N LYS A 167 3.94 4.87 14.78
CA LYS A 167 3.16 4.98 13.54
C LYS A 167 3.42 3.75 12.68
N LYS A 168 4.54 3.76 11.95
CA LYS A 168 5.11 2.55 11.34
C LYS A 168 5.62 1.63 12.43
N ILE A 169 5.33 0.33 12.30
CA ILE A 169 5.76 -0.67 13.27
C ILE A 169 7.24 -1.02 13.06
N ASP A 170 8.00 -0.95 14.15
CA ASP A 170 9.34 -1.53 14.27
C ASP A 170 9.21 -2.89 14.95
N ILE A 171 9.43 -3.95 14.17
CA ILE A 171 9.29 -5.34 14.62
C ILE A 171 10.27 -5.65 15.76
N ALA A 172 11.52 -5.20 15.65
CA ALA A 172 12.55 -5.46 16.65
C ALA A 172 12.21 -4.79 17.99
N ALA A 173 11.66 -3.57 17.95
CA ALA A 173 11.21 -2.86 19.14
C ALA A 173 10.03 -3.56 19.83
N ILE A 174 9.08 -4.11 19.05
CA ILE A 174 7.97 -4.91 19.58
C ILE A 174 8.49 -6.20 20.24
N GLU A 175 9.37 -6.93 19.56
CA GLU A 175 9.97 -8.16 20.10
C GLU A 175 10.78 -7.90 21.38
N ALA A 176 11.55 -6.80 21.41
CA ALA A 176 12.28 -6.37 22.59
C ALA A 176 11.33 -6.03 23.75
N ALA A 177 10.19 -5.37 23.47
CA ALA A 177 9.19 -5.07 24.49
C ALA A 177 8.59 -6.35 25.10
N VAL A 178 8.31 -7.35 24.27
CA VAL A 178 7.83 -8.68 24.71
C VAL A 178 8.89 -9.38 25.58
N ALA A 179 10.16 -9.37 25.17
CA ALA A 179 11.24 -10.12 25.81
C ALA A 179 11.71 -9.56 27.17
N ARG A 180 11.44 -8.28 27.47
CA ARG A 180 11.80 -7.67 28.78
C ARG A 180 11.12 -8.42 29.93
N LYS A 181 11.93 -8.95 30.85
CA LYS A 181 11.43 -9.55 32.09
C LYS A 181 11.08 -8.45 33.09
N SER A 182 9.87 -8.54 33.66
CA SER A 182 9.41 -7.75 34.79
C SER A 182 9.97 -8.27 36.09
#